data_AF-A0A8X6LGN5-F1
#
_entry.id   AF-A0A8X6LGN5-F1
#
_cell.length_a   1.000
_cell.length_b   1.000
_cell.length_c   1.000
_cell.angle_alpha   90.00
_cell.angle_beta   90.00
_cell.angle_gamma   90.00
#
_symmetry.space_group_name_H-M   'P 1'
#
loop_
_entity.id
_entity.type
_entity.pdbx_description
1 polymer ?
#
loop_
_entity_poly.entity_id
_entity_poly.type
_entity_poly.pdbx_seq_one_letter_code
_entity_poly.pdbx_strand_id
1 'polypeptide(L)'
;MNMPLPYTNFAWMTPDEIQSFDIFGTTPDSPQGYILEVDLEIPTSLHDEHNDLPMAPEHLNITYDLLSPYSKRLCDQYQLKNTLPAKKLTPNFFNKNNYVVHYLNLRFYLKKGLCVCC
;
A
#
# COMPACT_ATOMS: atom_id res chain seq x y z
N MET A 1 -14.37 -2.55 12.95
CA MET A 1 -13.57 -1.46 13.55
C MET A 1 -14.21 -0.15 13.14
N ASN A 2 -14.55 0.72 14.10
CA ASN A 2 -15.08 2.06 13.84
C ASN A 2 -14.08 3.04 14.44
N MET A 3 -13.57 3.97 13.62
CA MET A 3 -12.65 5.02 14.09
C MET A 3 -13.27 6.39 13.80
N PRO A 4 -13.06 7.39 14.68
CA PRO A 4 -13.54 8.73 14.44
C PRO A 4 -12.90 9.32 13.18
N LEU A 5 -13.69 10.07 12.40
CA LEU A 5 -13.20 10.79 11.24
C LEU A 5 -12.42 12.04 11.69
N PRO A 6 -11.26 12.33 11.09
CA PRO A 6 -10.56 13.59 11.35
C PRO A 6 -11.40 14.75 10.82
N TYR A 7 -11.55 15.80 11.62
CA TYR A 7 -12.46 16.93 11.30
C TYR A 7 -11.79 18.31 11.34
N THR A 8 -10.60 18.45 11.93
CA THR A 8 -9.92 19.76 12.07
C THR A 8 -8.41 19.62 12.25
N ASN A 9 -7.69 20.75 12.26
CA ASN A 9 -6.25 20.88 12.55
C ASN A 9 -5.33 20.04 11.65
N PHE A 10 -5.65 19.98 10.36
CA PHE A 10 -4.75 19.37 9.38
C PHE A 10 -3.51 20.25 9.20
N ALA A 11 -2.34 19.70 9.50
CA ALA A 11 -1.05 20.36 9.36
C ALA A 11 -0.01 19.36 8.87
N TRP A 12 0.97 19.84 8.11
CA TRP A 12 2.16 19.09 7.77
C TRP A 12 3.10 19.06 8.98
N MET A 13 3.70 17.91 9.25
CA MET A 13 4.74 17.78 10.27
C MET A 13 6.02 18.49 9.80
N THR A 14 6.72 19.09 10.75
CA THR A 14 8.06 19.64 10.54
C THR A 14 9.09 18.51 10.35
N PRO A 15 10.23 18.77 9.70
CA PRO A 15 11.28 17.75 9.54
C PRO A 15 11.77 17.15 10.85
N ASP A 16 11.81 17.94 11.93
CA ASP A 16 12.23 17.49 13.27
C ASP A 16 11.18 16.55 13.91
N GLU A 17 9.90 16.85 13.72
CA GLU A 17 8.79 15.98 14.16
C GLU A 17 8.78 14.65 13.38
N ILE A 18 9.12 14.68 12.08
CA ILE A 18 9.21 13.46 11.26
C ILE A 18 10.36 12.57 11.74
N GLN A 19 11.54 13.13 12.02
CA GLN A 19 12.70 12.36 12.49
C GLN A 19 12.49 11.73 13.87
N SER A 20 11.70 12.37 14.73
CA SER A 20 11.37 11.88 16.07
C SER A 20 10.10 11.03 16.11
N PHE A 21 9.45 10.81 14.98
CA PHE A 21 8.16 10.12 14.93
C PHE A 21 8.30 8.62 15.21
N ASP A 22 7.63 8.14 16.26
CA ASP A 22 7.53 6.72 16.59
C ASP A 22 6.13 6.16 16.26
N ILE A 23 6.10 5.29 15.23
CA ILE A 23 4.89 4.59 14.77
C ILE A 23 4.32 3.67 15.86
N PHE A 24 5.17 3.07 16.71
CA PHE A 24 4.75 2.10 17.72
C PHE A 24 4.30 2.75 19.03
N GLY A 25 4.85 3.92 19.35
CA GLY A 25 4.46 4.73 20.51
C GLY A 25 3.07 5.36 20.40
N THR A 26 2.55 5.56 19.17
CA THR A 26 1.24 6.17 18.96
C THR A 26 0.10 5.17 19.21
N THR A 27 -0.84 5.54 20.10
CA THR A 27 -2.02 4.72 20.42
C THR A 27 -3.17 4.96 19.44
N PRO A 28 -4.01 3.95 19.15
CA PRO A 28 -5.18 4.10 18.28
C PRO A 28 -6.21 5.13 18.80
N ASP A 29 -6.28 5.30 20.13
CA ASP A 29 -7.21 6.21 20.81
C ASP A 29 -6.65 7.64 20.95
N SER A 30 -5.49 7.92 20.32
CA SER A 30 -4.92 9.26 20.29
C SER A 30 -5.92 10.24 19.67
N PRO A 31 -6.09 11.45 20.24
CA PRO A 31 -6.93 12.49 19.65
C PRO A 31 -6.39 12.97 18.29
N GLN A 32 -5.11 12.73 18.02
CA GLN A 32 -4.43 13.07 16.78
C GLN A 32 -4.01 11.82 16.02
N GLY A 33 -4.39 11.75 14.74
CA GLY A 33 -3.96 10.70 13.81
C GLY A 33 -3.02 11.23 12.74
N TYR A 34 -2.31 10.32 12.08
CA TYR A 34 -1.30 10.64 11.08
C TYR A 34 -1.56 9.91 9.76
N ILE A 35 -1.35 10.61 8.66
CA ILE A 35 -1.26 10.05 7.31
C ILE A 35 0.18 10.25 6.88
N LEU A 36 0.84 9.16 6.50
CA LEU A 36 2.27 9.11 6.25
C LEU A 36 2.50 8.74 4.79
N GLU A 37 3.51 9.34 4.17
CA GLU A 37 4.05 8.93 2.89
C GLU A 37 5.36 8.20 3.17
N VAL A 38 5.46 6.93 2.76
CA VAL A 38 6.59 6.05 3.07
C VAL A 38 6.98 5.18 1.88
N ASP A 39 8.25 4.80 1.81
CA ASP A 39 8.72 3.73 0.93
C ASP A 39 8.66 2.40 1.67
N LEU A 40 8.03 1.39 1.06
CA LEU A 40 7.85 0.06 1.64
C LEU A 40 8.51 -1.00 0.77
N GLU A 41 9.39 -1.78 1.38
CA GLU A 41 9.93 -3.00 0.81
C GLU A 41 9.15 -4.20 1.30
N ILE A 42 8.86 -5.12 0.37
CA ILE A 42 8.16 -6.37 0.67
C ILE A 42 9.17 -7.51 0.53
N PRO A 43 9.67 -8.05 1.66
CA PRO A 43 10.61 -9.17 1.62
C PRO A 43 10.05 -10.39 0.90
N THR A 44 10.88 -10.99 0.04
CA THR A 44 10.53 -12.20 -0.72
C THR A 44 10.14 -13.38 0.18
N SER A 45 10.67 -13.44 1.40
CA SER A 45 10.31 -14.45 2.41
C SER A 45 8.83 -14.42 2.80
N LEU A 46 8.13 -13.30 2.58
CA LEU A 46 6.71 -13.15 2.92
C LEU A 46 5.78 -13.48 1.75
N HIS A 47 6.30 -13.77 0.55
CA HIS A 47 5.48 -14.00 -0.63
C HIS A 47 4.60 -15.24 -0.47
N ASP A 48 5.13 -16.31 0.12
CA ASP A 48 4.37 -17.54 0.33
C ASP A 48 3.27 -17.37 1.39
N GLU A 49 3.57 -16.67 2.50
CA GLU A 49 2.58 -16.41 3.57
C GLU A 49 1.45 -15.48 3.09
N HIS A 50 1.78 -14.49 2.26
CA HIS A 50 0.84 -13.48 1.79
C HIS A 50 0.30 -13.74 0.38
N ASN A 51 0.53 -14.93 -0.19
CA ASN A 51 0.22 -15.21 -1.59
C ASN A 51 -1.25 -14.95 -1.94
N ASP A 52 -2.16 -15.25 -1.00
CA ASP A 52 -3.60 -15.06 -1.22
C ASP A 52 -4.00 -13.57 -1.13
N LEU A 53 -3.34 -12.80 -0.25
CA LEU A 53 -3.70 -11.41 0.06
C LEU A 53 -2.44 -10.55 0.24
N PRO A 54 -1.78 -10.16 -0.86
CA PRO A 54 -0.67 -9.21 -0.80
C PRO A 54 -1.10 -7.89 -0.15
N MET A 55 -0.29 -7.40 0.79
CA MET A 55 -0.57 -6.15 1.51
C MET A 55 -0.24 -4.90 0.70
N ALA A 56 -0.68 -3.75 1.21
CA ALA A 56 -0.44 -2.43 0.62
C ALA A 56 -0.84 -2.35 -0.87
N PRO A 57 -2.11 -2.61 -1.23
CA PRO A 57 -2.55 -2.51 -2.61
C PRO A 57 -2.39 -1.07 -3.12
N GLU A 58 -2.04 -0.95 -4.39
CA GLU A 58 -1.84 0.34 -5.05
C GLU A 58 -2.56 0.39 -6.38
N HIS A 59 -2.74 1.60 -6.91
CA HIS A 59 -3.32 1.76 -8.23
C HIS A 59 -2.26 1.51 -9.30
N LEU A 60 -2.35 0.35 -9.95
CA LEU A 60 -1.42 -0.07 -10.99
C LEU A 60 -2.07 0.02 -12.37
N ASN A 61 -1.33 0.52 -13.36
CA ASN A 61 -1.74 0.49 -14.76
C ASN A 61 -1.42 -0.89 -15.33
N ILE A 62 -2.43 -1.74 -15.43
CA ILE A 62 -2.28 -3.11 -15.90
C ILE A 62 -2.08 -3.09 -17.42
N THR A 63 -0.85 -3.33 -17.85
CA THR A 63 -0.48 -3.57 -19.25
C THR A 63 -0.71 -5.03 -19.63
N TYR A 64 -0.78 -5.32 -20.93
CA TYR A 64 -0.96 -6.70 -21.43
C TYR A 64 0.14 -7.65 -20.91
N ASP A 65 1.37 -7.18 -20.74
CA ASP A 65 2.50 -8.01 -20.31
C ASP A 65 2.37 -8.56 -18.90
N LEU A 66 1.70 -7.80 -18.00
CA LEU A 66 1.44 -8.17 -16.61
C LEU A 66 0.31 -9.19 -16.45
N LEU A 67 -0.43 -9.49 -17.51
CA LEU A 67 -1.51 -10.46 -17.46
C LEU A 67 -0.98 -11.89 -17.33
N SER A 68 -1.73 -12.71 -16.58
CA SER A 68 -1.49 -14.15 -16.53
C SER A 68 -1.59 -14.77 -17.94
N PRO A 69 -0.91 -15.90 -18.19
CA PRO A 69 -1.02 -16.60 -19.47
C PRO A 69 -2.47 -16.93 -19.86
N TYR A 70 -3.30 -17.26 -18.86
CA TYR A 70 -4.73 -17.52 -19.06
C TYR A 70 -5.49 -16.26 -19.50
N SER A 71 -5.28 -15.14 -18.81
CA SER A 71 -5.91 -13.85 -19.13
C SER A 71 -5.49 -13.31 -20.49
N LYS A 72 -4.22 -13.51 -20.89
CA LYS A 72 -3.72 -13.15 -22.23
C LYS A 72 -4.49 -13.87 -23.34
N ARG A 73 -4.67 -15.19 -23.21
CA ARG A 73 -5.44 -16.01 -24.16
C ARG A 73 -6.87 -15.53 -24.31
N LEU A 74 -7.55 -15.21 -23.20
CA LEU A 74 -8.91 -14.66 -23.23
C LEU A 74 -8.94 -13.28 -23.91
N CYS A 75 -7.96 -12.41 -23.64
CA CYS A 75 -7.88 -11.11 -24.30
C CYS A 75 -7.71 -11.25 -25.81
N ASP A 76 -6.91 -12.21 -26.29
CA ASP A 76 -6.75 -12.49 -27.72
C ASP A 76 -8.03 -13.06 -28.34
N GLN A 77 -8.67 -14.02 -27.66
CA GLN A 77 -9.90 -14.67 -28.13
C GLN A 77 -11.06 -13.68 -28.29
N TYR A 78 -11.20 -12.73 -27.36
CA TYR A 78 -12.29 -11.75 -27.35
C TYR A 78 -11.87 -10.36 -27.85
N GLN A 79 -10.66 -10.21 -28.42
CA GLN A 79 -10.14 -8.95 -28.96
C GLN A 79 -10.15 -7.76 -27.97
N LEU A 80 -9.88 -8.03 -26.69
CA LEU A 80 -9.99 -7.04 -25.61
C LEU A 80 -8.74 -6.17 -25.43
N LYS A 81 -7.77 -6.23 -26.36
CA LYS A 81 -6.50 -5.48 -26.25
C LYS A 81 -6.69 -3.97 -26.19
N ASN A 82 -7.74 -3.46 -26.83
CA ASN A 82 -8.11 -2.05 -26.80
C ASN A 82 -8.55 -1.56 -25.42
N THR A 83 -8.88 -2.46 -24.49
CA THR A 83 -9.27 -2.10 -23.12
C THR A 83 -8.06 -1.85 -22.20
N LEU A 84 -6.85 -2.11 -22.69
CA LEU A 84 -5.60 -1.94 -21.96
C LEU A 84 -4.79 -0.77 -22.54
N PRO A 85 -4.03 -0.03 -21.71
CA PRO A 85 -3.84 -0.22 -20.27
C PRO A 85 -5.04 0.24 -19.43
N ALA A 86 -5.29 -0.44 -18.31
CA ALA A 86 -6.36 -0.09 -17.38
C ALA A 86 -5.82 0.13 -15.96
N LYS A 87 -6.21 1.24 -15.32
CA LYS A 87 -5.85 1.54 -13.92
C LYS A 87 -6.73 0.73 -12.97
N LYS A 88 -6.13 -0.11 -12.13
CA LYS A 88 -6.84 -0.95 -11.16
C LYS A 88 -6.15 -0.92 -9.80
N LEU A 89 -6.93 -0.93 -8.73
CA LEU A 89 -6.39 -1.19 -7.39
C LEU A 89 -5.98 -2.66 -7.32
N THR A 90 -4.67 -2.91 -7.21
CA THR A 90 -4.10 -4.24 -7.40
C THR A 90 -3.21 -4.61 -6.23
N PRO A 91 -3.51 -5.71 -5.50
CA PRO A 91 -2.59 -6.27 -4.52
C PRO A 91 -1.43 -6.91 -5.28
N ASN A 92 -0.20 -6.50 -4.95
CA ASN A 92 0.98 -6.99 -5.64
C ASN A 92 2.21 -6.91 -4.72
N PHE A 93 3.24 -7.69 -5.03
CA PHE A 93 4.47 -7.81 -4.24
C PHE A 93 5.59 -6.86 -4.66
N PHE A 94 5.34 -5.88 -5.53
CA PHE A 94 6.36 -4.90 -5.89
C PHE A 94 6.62 -3.95 -4.71
N ASN A 95 7.84 -3.41 -4.64
CA ASN A 95 8.17 -2.35 -3.68
C ASN A 95 7.25 -1.14 -3.91
N LYS A 96 6.84 -0.50 -2.82
CA LYS A 96 5.99 0.68 -2.85
C LYS A 96 6.85 1.90 -2.63
N ASN A 97 6.74 2.88 -3.52
CA ASN A 97 7.41 4.16 -3.38
C ASN A 97 6.37 5.26 -3.18
N ASN A 98 6.62 6.21 -2.29
CA ASN A 98 5.71 7.30 -1.92
C ASN A 98 4.30 6.79 -1.56
N TYR A 99 4.23 5.71 -0.78
CA TYR A 99 2.96 5.07 -0.42
C TYR A 99 2.27 5.85 0.71
N VAL A 100 1.12 6.43 0.39
CA VAL A 100 0.31 7.17 1.35
C VAL A 100 -0.56 6.22 2.18
N VAL A 101 -0.34 6.18 3.49
CA VAL A 101 -0.96 5.22 4.40
C VAL A 101 -1.31 5.84 5.74
N HIS A 102 -2.41 5.38 6.34
CA HIS A 102 -2.76 5.71 7.71
C HIS A 102 -1.79 5.01 8.69
N TYR A 103 -1.34 5.71 9.73
CA TYR A 103 -0.32 5.20 10.67
C TYR A 103 -0.64 3.82 11.29
N LEU A 104 -1.91 3.53 11.58
CA LEU A 104 -2.31 2.21 12.10
C LEU A 104 -2.17 1.09 11.07
N ASN A 105 -2.41 1.38 9.79
CA ASN A 105 -2.19 0.40 8.72
C ASN A 105 -0.69 0.16 8.53
N LEU A 106 0.12 1.22 8.56
CA LEU A 106 1.58 1.09 8.52
C LEU A 106 2.10 0.25 9.68
N ARG A 107 1.63 0.52 10.91
CA ARG A 107 1.96 -0.28 12.09
C ARG A 107 1.56 -1.75 11.91
N PHE A 108 0.42 -2.03 11.30
CA PHE A 108 -0.01 -3.38 10.98
C PHE A 108 0.92 -4.05 9.94
N TYR A 109 1.30 -3.33 8.88
CA TYR A 109 2.22 -3.81 7.85
C TYR A 109 3.59 -4.16 8.42
N LEU A 110 4.15 -3.28 9.26
CA LEU A 110 5.42 -3.52 9.95
C LEU A 110 5.36 -4.75 10.85
N LYS A 111 4.26 -4.94 11.59
CA LYS A 111 4.04 -6.15 12.41
C LYS A 111 3.95 -7.43 11.57
N LYS A 112 3.55 -7.32 10.31
CA LYS A 112 3.48 -8.42 9.34
C LYS A 112 4.78 -8.60 8.55
N GLY A 113 5.84 -7.87 8.89
CA GLY A 113 7.18 -8.05 8.35
C GLY A 113 7.52 -7.17 7.15
N LEU A 114 6.67 -6.22 6.75
CA LEU A 114 7.08 -5.21 5.77
C LEU A 114 8.15 -4.31 6.38
N CYS A 115 9.06 -3.83 5.54
CA CYS A 115 10.14 -2.94 5.94
C CYS A 115 9.89 -1.54 5.38
N VAL A 116 10.09 -0.51 6.19
CA VAL A 116 10.13 0.87 5.72
C VAL A 116 11.57 1.17 5.29
N CYS A 117 11.73 1.66 4.07
CA CYS A 117 13.00 2.18 3.59
C CYS A 117 12.97 3.71 3.77
N CYS A 118 13.95 4.25 4.49
CA CYS A 118 14.14 5.69 4.67
C CYS A 118 15.23 6.20 3.72
#